data_AF-A0A497E8D8-F1
#
_entry.id   AF-A0A497E8D8-F1
#
_cell.length_a   1.000
_cell.length_b   1.000
_cell.length_c   1.000
_cell.angle_alpha   90.00
_cell.angle_beta   90.00
_cell.angle_gamma   90.00
#
_symmetry.space_group_name_H-M   'P 1'
#
loop_
_entity.id
_entity.type
_entity.pdbx_description
1 polymer ?
#
loop_
_entity_poly.entity_id
_entity_poly.type
_entity_poly.pdbx_seq_one_letter_code
_entity_poly.pdbx_strand_id
1 'polypeptide(L)'
;MTAQQGSLSGTRRRLQVGAWTVDAESGLLTQGETSVRVRPKVMSLLVALAERPGDLWSKAPLIARVWPDVVVSDVSLSVLVVELRKALGDNPKSPVFIETIPRRGYRLIAPVSGVEAVRTTRFALASAQDRVLLLEGENLIGRDPEAGVRIDSTLVSRHHSLIVVTGDSATIEDLGSKNGTYLNGKKLEEAELLSHGDRITLGRLAMRYRFVVVDDEATVTEASKVVPPGG
;
A
#
# COMPACT_ATOMS: atom_id res chain seq x y z
N MET A 1 -25.54 25.73 -3.90
CA MET A 1 -24.40 24.93 -4.38
C MET A 1 -23.61 24.53 -3.16
N THR A 2 -23.87 23.34 -2.61
CA THR A 2 -23.38 22.93 -1.30
C THR A 2 -22.69 21.59 -1.42
N ALA A 3 -21.59 21.48 -0.69
CA ALA A 3 -20.58 20.43 -0.61
C ALA A 3 -21.10 18.99 -0.48
N GLN A 4 -20.32 18.05 -1.04
CA GLN A 4 -19.56 17.03 -0.28
C GLN A 4 -18.84 16.12 -1.28
N GLN A 5 -17.53 16.29 -1.43
CA GLN A 5 -16.67 15.20 -1.88
C GLN A 5 -16.01 14.63 -0.62
N GLY A 6 -16.48 13.44 -0.26
CA GLY A 6 -16.03 12.72 0.92
C GLY A 6 -14.55 12.39 0.83
N SER A 7 -13.86 12.71 1.92
CA SER A 7 -12.62 12.08 2.34
C SER A 7 -12.67 10.57 2.11
N LEU A 8 -11.64 10.03 1.45
CA LEU A 8 -11.29 8.60 1.53
C LEU A 8 -9.77 8.49 1.67
N SER A 9 -9.28 8.97 2.83
CA SER A 9 -8.06 8.44 3.42
C SER A 9 -8.38 7.03 3.94
N GLY A 10 -7.86 6.03 3.25
CA GLY A 10 -8.03 4.63 3.59
C GLY A 10 -6.83 3.88 3.03
N THR A 11 -6.18 3.05 3.84
CA THR A 11 -5.13 2.14 3.38
C THR A 11 -5.75 1.17 2.39
N ARG A 12 -5.74 1.51 1.08
CA ARG A 12 -6.32 0.67 0.03
C ARG A 12 -5.55 -0.64 -0.04
N ARG A 13 -6.14 -1.72 0.47
CA ARG A 13 -5.56 -3.06 0.39
C ARG A 13 -5.73 -3.59 -1.04
N ARG A 14 -4.77 -3.20 -1.90
CA ARG A 14 -4.65 -3.77 -3.25
C ARG A 14 -3.85 -5.06 -3.22
N LEU A 15 -4.29 -6.04 -4.01
CA LEU A 15 -3.63 -7.33 -4.18
C LEU A 15 -3.66 -7.72 -5.65
N GLN A 16 -2.59 -8.37 -6.12
CA GLN A 16 -2.53 -8.87 -7.49
C GLN A 16 -2.94 -10.35 -7.47
N VAL A 17 -3.89 -10.74 -8.32
CA VAL A 17 -4.30 -12.13 -8.54
C VAL A 17 -4.19 -12.42 -10.02
N GLY A 18 -3.15 -13.17 -10.41
CA GLY A 18 -2.79 -13.32 -11.81
C GLY A 18 -2.59 -11.95 -12.48
N ALA A 19 -3.35 -11.68 -13.53
CA ALA A 19 -3.31 -10.40 -14.25
C ALA A 19 -4.27 -9.33 -13.70
N TRP A 20 -5.06 -9.65 -12.67
CA TRP A 20 -6.01 -8.72 -12.06
C TRP A 20 -5.39 -8.01 -10.87
N THR A 21 -5.50 -6.69 -10.86
CA THR A 21 -5.35 -5.88 -9.65
C THR A 21 -6.70 -5.80 -8.95
N VAL A 22 -6.71 -6.11 -7.66
CA VAL A 22 -7.91 -6.24 -6.83
C VAL A 22 -7.88 -5.17 -5.76
N ASP A 23 -8.82 -4.24 -5.80
CA ASP A 23 -9.03 -3.25 -4.74
C ASP A 23 -10.12 -3.75 -3.80
N ALA A 24 -9.69 -4.31 -2.66
CA ALA A 24 -10.58 -4.99 -1.73
C ALA A 24 -11.61 -4.06 -1.05
N GLU A 25 -11.32 -2.77 -0.97
CA GLU A 25 -12.18 -1.77 -0.31
C GLU A 25 -13.29 -1.30 -1.24
N SER A 26 -12.95 -0.96 -2.49
CA SER A 26 -13.91 -0.49 -3.48
C SER A 26 -14.68 -1.60 -4.21
N GLY A 27 -14.21 -2.85 -4.12
CA GLY A 27 -14.80 -3.97 -4.84
C GLY A 27 -14.43 -3.98 -6.33
N LEU A 28 -13.37 -3.30 -6.74
CA LEU A 28 -12.98 -3.14 -8.14
C LEU A 28 -11.86 -4.14 -8.53
N LEU A 29 -12.05 -4.81 -9.65
CA LEU A 29 -11.04 -5.64 -10.32
C LEU A 29 -10.61 -4.93 -11.60
N THR A 30 -9.32 -4.76 -11.82
CA THR A 30 -8.78 -4.12 -13.03
C THR A 30 -7.72 -4.99 -13.71
N GLN A 31 -7.79 -5.11 -15.03
CA GLN A 31 -6.80 -5.81 -15.86
C GLN A 31 -6.62 -5.01 -17.16
N GLY A 32 -5.49 -4.33 -17.32
CA GLY A 32 -5.27 -3.39 -18.43
C GLY A 32 -6.37 -2.33 -18.46
N GLU A 33 -7.07 -2.21 -19.58
CA GLU A 33 -8.21 -1.27 -19.75
C GLU A 33 -9.54 -1.84 -19.21
N THR A 34 -9.59 -3.12 -18.86
CA THR A 34 -10.83 -3.76 -18.37
C THR A 34 -10.99 -3.50 -16.88
N SER A 35 -12.17 -3.00 -16.48
CA SER A 35 -12.53 -2.77 -15.08
C SER A 35 -13.89 -3.42 -14.77
N VAL A 36 -13.94 -4.26 -13.74
CA VAL A 36 -15.13 -5.00 -13.31
C VAL A 36 -15.38 -4.73 -11.83
N ARG A 37 -16.55 -4.18 -11.50
CA ARG A 37 -17.01 -4.04 -10.11
C ARG A 37 -17.70 -5.32 -9.67
N VAL A 38 -17.29 -5.87 -8.54
CA VAL A 38 -17.94 -7.05 -7.93
C VAL A 38 -18.66 -6.71 -6.63
N ARG A 39 -19.61 -7.56 -6.25
CA ARG A 39 -20.37 -7.39 -5.01
C ARG A 39 -19.48 -7.65 -3.78
N PRO A 40 -19.75 -7.05 -2.62
CA PRO A 40 -18.91 -7.19 -1.42
C PRO A 40 -18.62 -8.64 -1.01
N LYS A 41 -19.60 -9.55 -1.14
CA LYS A 41 -19.39 -10.97 -0.80
C LYS A 41 -18.57 -11.73 -1.83
N VAL A 42 -18.66 -11.37 -3.11
CA VAL A 42 -17.75 -11.89 -4.15
C VAL A 42 -16.32 -11.44 -3.87
N MET A 43 -16.14 -10.16 -3.53
CA MET A 43 -14.83 -9.63 -3.13
C MET A 43 -14.30 -10.34 -1.88
N SER A 44 -15.15 -10.52 -0.86
CA SER A 44 -14.79 -11.25 0.37
C SER A 44 -14.32 -12.68 0.08
N LEU A 45 -14.97 -13.38 -0.86
CA LEU A 45 -14.55 -14.71 -1.31
C LEU A 45 -13.17 -14.67 -1.99
N LEU A 46 -12.95 -13.72 -2.90
CA LEU A 46 -11.65 -13.58 -3.58
C LEU A 46 -10.53 -13.31 -2.59
N VAL A 47 -10.73 -12.38 -1.66
CA VAL A 47 -9.76 -12.05 -0.61
C VAL A 47 -9.49 -13.26 0.28
N ALA A 48 -10.53 -13.98 0.73
CA ALA A 48 -10.36 -15.18 1.56
C ALA A 48 -9.56 -16.28 0.84
N LEU A 49 -9.82 -16.51 -0.44
CA LEU A 49 -9.06 -17.46 -1.25
C LEU A 49 -7.61 -17.00 -1.43
N ALA A 50 -7.38 -15.70 -1.59
CA ALA A 50 -6.05 -15.09 -1.76
C ALA A 50 -5.20 -15.08 -0.48
N GLU A 51 -5.78 -15.33 0.70
CA GLU A 51 -5.01 -15.48 1.95
C GLU A 51 -4.12 -16.73 1.96
N ARG A 52 -4.49 -17.75 1.18
CA ARG A 52 -3.77 -19.03 1.09
C ARG A 52 -3.74 -19.52 -0.36
N PRO A 53 -3.01 -18.83 -1.27
CA PRO A 53 -2.94 -19.23 -2.67
C PRO A 53 -2.32 -20.62 -2.80
N GLY A 54 -2.87 -21.46 -3.68
CA GLY A 54 -2.46 -22.85 -3.87
C GLY A 54 -3.04 -23.85 -2.87
N ASP A 55 -3.53 -23.38 -1.71
CA ASP A 55 -4.12 -24.26 -0.71
C ASP A 55 -5.58 -24.62 -1.04
N LEU A 56 -5.97 -25.84 -0.65
CA LEU A 56 -7.36 -26.29 -0.76
C LEU A 56 -8.18 -25.76 0.41
N TRP A 57 -9.13 -24.88 0.11
CA TRP A 57 -10.18 -24.50 1.03
C TRP A 57 -11.31 -25.52 1.03
N SER A 58 -11.56 -26.14 2.18
CA SER A 58 -12.80 -26.89 2.39
C SER A 58 -13.99 -25.94 2.53
N LYS A 59 -15.19 -26.38 2.11
CA LYS A 59 -16.36 -25.49 2.00
C LYS A 59 -16.78 -24.84 3.32
N ALA A 60 -16.89 -25.60 4.40
CA ALA A 60 -17.36 -25.07 5.69
C ALA A 60 -16.43 -23.98 6.27
N PRO A 61 -15.09 -24.18 6.34
CA PRO A 61 -14.17 -23.11 6.72
C PRO A 61 -14.22 -21.89 5.80
N LEU A 62 -14.36 -22.09 4.48
CA LEU A 62 -14.47 -20.98 3.53
C LEU A 62 -15.78 -20.20 3.71
N ILE A 63 -16.89 -20.89 3.98
CA ILE A 63 -18.17 -20.27 4.32
C ILE A 63 -18.02 -19.44 5.58
N ALA A 64 -17.47 -20.00 6.67
CA ALA A 64 -17.27 -19.27 7.92
C ALA A 64 -16.36 -18.03 7.72
N ARG A 65 -15.36 -18.12 6.84
CA ARG A 65 -14.47 -17.00 6.53
C ARG A 65 -15.16 -15.87 5.75
N VAL A 66 -16.07 -16.19 4.83
CA VAL A 66 -16.78 -15.22 3.98
C VAL A 66 -18.03 -14.66 4.68
N TRP A 67 -18.66 -15.45 5.56
CA TRP A 67 -19.83 -15.09 6.36
C TRP A 67 -19.58 -15.43 7.84
N PRO A 68 -18.80 -14.60 8.56
CA PRO A 68 -18.51 -14.87 9.97
C PRO A 68 -19.76 -14.88 10.86
N ASP A 69 -20.75 -14.04 10.52
CA ASP A 69 -21.93 -13.81 11.38
C ASP A 69 -23.23 -14.44 10.82
N VAL A 70 -23.16 -15.23 9.74
CA VAL A 70 -24.35 -15.78 9.06
C VAL A 70 -24.12 -17.22 8.62
N VAL A 71 -25.05 -18.10 8.99
CA VAL A 71 -25.05 -19.48 8.51
C VAL A 71 -25.64 -19.53 7.10
N VAL A 72 -24.85 -19.98 6.13
CA VAL A 72 -25.27 -20.18 4.74
C VAL A 72 -24.92 -21.59 4.26
N SER A 73 -25.60 -22.05 3.21
CA SER A 73 -25.37 -23.37 2.63
C SER A 73 -24.25 -23.38 1.59
N ASP A 74 -23.80 -24.59 1.23
CA ASP A 74 -22.88 -24.84 0.11
C ASP A 74 -23.34 -24.25 -1.22
N VAL A 75 -24.66 -24.12 -1.43
CA VAL A 75 -25.24 -23.54 -2.64
C VAL A 75 -24.88 -22.07 -2.74
N SER A 76 -24.95 -21.31 -1.64
CA SER A 76 -24.56 -19.90 -1.60
C SER A 76 -23.09 -19.69 -1.96
N LEU A 77 -22.20 -20.53 -1.43
CA LEU A 77 -20.78 -20.51 -1.80
C LEU A 77 -20.59 -20.82 -3.28
N SER A 78 -21.31 -21.80 -3.82
CA SER A 78 -21.20 -22.20 -5.24
C SER A 78 -21.65 -21.07 -6.18
N VAL A 79 -22.72 -20.34 -5.83
CA VAL A 79 -23.18 -19.17 -6.57
C VAL A 79 -22.12 -18.06 -6.58
N LEU A 80 -21.50 -17.77 -5.42
CA LEU A 80 -20.41 -16.78 -5.38
C LEU A 80 -19.21 -17.21 -6.23
N VAL A 81 -18.86 -18.50 -6.24
CA VAL A 81 -17.75 -19.00 -7.09
C VAL A 81 -18.07 -18.82 -8.57
N VAL A 82 -19.31 -19.11 -9.00
CA VAL A 82 -19.73 -18.88 -10.40
C VAL A 82 -19.62 -17.40 -10.78
N GLU A 83 -20.09 -16.51 -9.89
CA GLU A 83 -20.04 -15.08 -10.14
C GLU A 83 -18.59 -14.54 -10.14
N LEU A 84 -17.75 -15.03 -9.22
CA LEU A 84 -16.33 -14.69 -9.17
C LEU A 84 -15.60 -15.14 -10.44
N ARG A 85 -15.86 -16.37 -10.91
CA ARG A 85 -15.30 -16.86 -12.18
C ARG A 85 -15.71 -15.97 -13.35
N LYS A 86 -16.99 -15.58 -13.42
CA LYS A 86 -17.47 -14.67 -14.47
C LYS A 86 -16.74 -13.33 -14.42
N ALA A 87 -16.53 -12.77 -13.23
CA ALA A 87 -15.81 -11.51 -13.07
C ALA A 87 -14.35 -11.59 -13.49
N LEU A 88 -13.69 -12.73 -13.24
CA LEU A 88 -12.28 -12.97 -13.61
C LEU A 88 -12.10 -13.47 -15.06
N GLY A 89 -13.18 -13.76 -15.78
CA GLY A 89 -13.12 -14.45 -17.08
C GLY A 89 -12.67 -15.91 -16.99
N ASP A 90 -12.78 -16.54 -15.82
CA ASP A 90 -12.29 -17.90 -15.55
C ASP A 90 -13.26 -18.98 -16.06
N ASN A 91 -12.74 -19.95 -16.83
CA ASN A 91 -13.54 -21.06 -17.35
C ASN A 91 -13.41 -22.29 -16.44
N PRO A 92 -14.52 -22.82 -15.87
CA PRO A 92 -14.44 -23.98 -14.97
C PRO A 92 -13.91 -25.27 -15.62
N LYS A 93 -13.97 -25.40 -16.96
CA LYS A 93 -13.42 -26.56 -17.69
C LYS A 93 -11.91 -26.46 -17.91
N SER A 94 -11.36 -25.25 -17.83
CA SER A 94 -9.94 -24.94 -18.02
C SER A 94 -9.55 -23.81 -17.07
N PRO A 95 -9.57 -24.06 -15.75
CA PRO A 95 -9.43 -23.00 -14.77
C PRO A 95 -8.01 -22.44 -14.78
N VAL A 96 -7.91 -21.12 -14.74
CA VAL A 96 -6.65 -20.37 -14.55
C VAL A 96 -6.63 -19.71 -13.17
N PHE A 97 -7.81 -19.40 -12.62
CA PHE A 97 -7.93 -18.74 -11.32
C PHE A 97 -8.41 -19.71 -10.24
N ILE A 98 -9.57 -20.32 -10.42
CA ILE A 98 -10.21 -21.10 -9.34
C ILE A 98 -10.37 -22.54 -9.79
N GLU A 99 -9.65 -23.45 -9.15
CA GLU A 99 -9.82 -24.88 -9.31
C GLU A 99 -10.92 -25.39 -8.35
N THR A 100 -11.87 -26.18 -8.88
CA THR A 100 -12.84 -26.89 -8.04
C THR A 100 -12.35 -28.31 -7.81
N ILE A 101 -12.18 -28.69 -6.54
CA ILE A 101 -11.87 -30.07 -6.16
C ILE A 101 -13.18 -30.75 -5.75
N PRO A 102 -13.72 -31.69 -6.56
CA PRO A 102 -15.03 -32.29 -6.33
C PRO A 102 -15.18 -32.82 -4.91
N ARG A 103 -16.33 -32.52 -4.28
CA ARG A 103 -16.68 -32.91 -2.90
C ARG A 103 -15.75 -32.39 -1.79
N ARG A 104 -14.69 -31.64 -2.11
CA ARG A 104 -13.75 -31.11 -1.12
C ARG A 104 -13.87 -29.59 -0.99
N GLY A 105 -13.80 -28.85 -2.10
CA GLY A 105 -13.94 -27.40 -2.07
C GLY A 105 -13.22 -26.71 -3.22
N TYR A 106 -12.53 -25.61 -2.93
CA TYR A 106 -11.98 -24.69 -3.92
C TYR A 106 -10.53 -24.34 -3.62
N ARG A 107 -9.76 -24.10 -4.66
CA ARG A 107 -8.36 -23.63 -4.57
C ARG A 107 -8.18 -22.46 -5.52
N LEU A 108 -7.51 -21.41 -5.06
CA LEU A 108 -7.01 -20.36 -5.94
C LEU A 108 -5.66 -20.80 -6.49
N ILE A 109 -5.60 -21.05 -7.80
CA ILE A 109 -4.40 -21.53 -8.51
C ILE A 109 -3.66 -20.40 -9.23
N ALA A 110 -4.28 -19.23 -9.37
CA ALA A 110 -3.58 -18.04 -9.85
C ALA A 110 -2.54 -17.57 -8.82
N PRO A 111 -1.37 -17.10 -9.26
CA PRO A 111 -0.39 -16.51 -8.37
C PRO A 111 -1.00 -15.28 -7.69
N VAL A 112 -0.79 -15.17 -6.38
CA VAL A 112 -1.17 -14.01 -5.60
C VAL A 112 0.10 -13.34 -5.11
N SER A 113 0.27 -12.06 -5.43
CA SER A 113 1.31 -11.23 -4.84
C SER A 113 0.70 -10.14 -3.97
N GLY A 114 1.29 -10.01 -2.78
CA GLY A 114 0.88 -9.06 -1.77
C GLY A 114 1.37 -7.66 -2.11
N VAL A 115 0.38 -6.80 -2.38
CA VAL A 115 0.36 -5.37 -2.03
C VAL A 115 1.44 -4.52 -2.69
N GLU A 116 1.21 -4.13 -3.94
CA GLU A 116 1.56 -2.76 -4.32
C GLU A 116 0.68 -1.84 -3.48
N ALA A 117 1.25 -1.36 -2.37
CA ALA A 117 0.71 -0.21 -1.70
C ALA A 117 0.92 0.96 -2.66
N VAL A 118 -0.05 1.20 -3.54
CA VAL A 118 -0.18 2.51 -4.19
C VAL A 118 -0.51 3.47 -3.06
N ARG A 119 0.56 3.96 -2.43
CA ARG A 119 0.51 5.02 -1.45
C ARG A 119 0.50 6.28 -2.27
N THR A 120 -0.68 6.84 -2.41
CA THR A 120 -0.83 8.21 -2.89
C THR A 120 -0.27 9.09 -1.80
N THR A 121 0.85 9.75 -2.07
CA THR A 121 1.34 10.81 -1.19
C THR A 121 1.24 12.14 -1.91
N ARG A 122 0.81 13.14 -1.15
CA ARG A 122 0.81 14.54 -1.56
C ARG A 122 2.08 15.26 -1.12
N PHE A 123 3.01 14.58 -0.47
CA PHE A 123 4.19 15.18 0.14
C PHE A 123 5.49 14.58 -0.39
N ALA A 124 6.46 15.44 -0.62
CA ALA A 124 7.79 15.05 -1.04
C ALA A 124 8.85 15.97 -0.41
N LEU A 125 10.08 15.44 -0.32
CA LEU A 125 11.29 16.23 -0.14
C LEU A 125 11.97 16.37 -1.50
N ALA A 126 12.17 17.60 -1.95
CA ALA A 126 12.87 17.91 -3.19
C ALA A 126 14.23 18.55 -2.89
N SER A 127 15.30 18.00 -3.46
CA SER A 127 16.61 18.63 -3.59
C SER A 127 16.81 19.15 -5.02
N ALA A 128 18.01 19.64 -5.34
CA ALA A 128 18.33 20.03 -6.71
C ALA A 128 18.52 18.82 -7.65
N GLN A 129 18.80 17.64 -7.10
CA GLN A 129 19.11 16.43 -7.85
C GLN A 129 17.96 15.42 -7.82
N ASP A 130 17.26 15.33 -6.70
CA ASP A 130 16.33 14.24 -6.41
C ASP A 130 15.02 14.73 -5.80
N ARG A 131 13.98 13.90 -5.93
CA ARG A 131 12.72 14.06 -5.20
C ARG A 131 12.39 12.74 -4.53
N VAL A 132 12.14 12.79 -3.22
CA VAL A 132 11.78 11.62 -2.40
C VAL A 132 10.35 11.80 -1.91
N LEU A 133 9.50 10.81 -2.18
CA LEU A 133 8.09 10.81 -1.80
C LEU A 133 7.93 10.38 -0.34
N LEU A 134 7.11 11.09 0.43
CA LEU A 134 6.91 10.86 1.86
C LEU A 134 5.60 10.09 2.07
N LEU A 135 5.66 8.86 2.57
CA LEU A 135 4.50 7.98 2.68
C LEU A 135 3.66 8.30 3.93
N GLU A 136 2.39 7.90 3.96
CA GLU A 136 1.58 7.95 5.21
C GLU A 136 2.30 7.22 6.35
N GLY A 137 2.32 7.82 7.53
CA GLY A 137 3.03 7.35 8.71
C GLY A 137 4.46 7.90 8.84
N GLU A 138 5.34 7.09 9.45
CA GLU A 138 6.71 7.45 9.78
C GLU A 138 7.65 7.38 8.57
N ASN A 139 8.33 8.50 8.26
CA ASN A 139 9.36 8.62 7.24
C ASN A 139 10.67 8.98 7.91
N LEU A 140 11.43 7.95 8.28
CA LEU A 140 12.74 8.12 8.89
C LEU A 140 13.72 8.73 7.88
N ILE A 141 14.42 9.78 8.30
CA ILE A 141 15.47 10.42 7.54
C ILE A 141 16.80 10.18 8.23
N GLY A 142 17.80 9.71 7.48
CA GLY A 142 19.15 9.56 8.00
C GLY A 142 20.06 8.70 7.16
N ARG A 143 21.21 8.36 7.72
CA ARG A 143 22.23 7.56 7.03
C ARG A 143 21.94 6.05 7.07
N ASP A 144 21.01 5.60 7.89
CA ASP A 144 20.69 4.18 7.98
C ASP A 144 20.21 3.64 6.61
N PRO A 145 20.72 2.49 6.13
CA PRO A 145 20.20 1.84 4.93
C PRO A 145 18.69 1.57 4.95
N GLU A 146 18.09 1.44 6.14
CA GLU A 146 16.65 1.21 6.33
C GLU A 146 15.83 2.51 6.41
N ALA A 147 16.47 3.69 6.36
CA ALA A 147 15.77 4.97 6.40
C ALA A 147 14.93 5.19 5.12
N GLY A 148 13.67 5.58 5.30
CA GLY A 148 12.76 5.93 4.19
C GLY A 148 13.30 7.07 3.31
N VAL A 149 14.09 7.97 3.89
CA VAL A 149 14.89 8.97 3.16
C VAL A 149 16.36 8.79 3.54
N ARG A 150 17.07 7.99 2.74
CA ARG A 150 18.49 7.69 2.98
C ARG A 150 19.39 8.81 2.49
N ILE A 151 20.32 9.22 3.36
CA ILE A 151 21.38 10.18 3.04
C ILE A 151 22.73 9.60 3.45
N ASP A 152 23.52 9.19 2.46
CA ASP A 152 24.82 8.54 2.70
C ASP A 152 25.91 9.57 3.00
N SER A 153 25.89 10.14 4.21
CA SER A 153 26.87 11.12 4.65
C SER A 153 27.15 11.02 6.15
N THR A 154 28.42 10.98 6.54
CA THR A 154 28.83 10.93 7.96
C THR A 154 28.43 12.16 8.77
N LEU A 155 28.03 13.25 8.11
CA LEU A 155 27.48 14.45 8.76
C LEU A 155 26.01 14.27 9.17
N VAL A 156 25.39 13.16 8.78
CA VAL A 156 24.01 12.79 9.09
C VAL A 156 24.02 11.55 10.00
N SER A 157 23.35 11.64 11.16
CA SER A 157 23.06 10.50 12.03
C SER A 157 22.32 9.38 11.28
N ARG A 158 22.44 8.13 11.76
CA ARG A 158 21.70 6.98 11.20
C ARG A 158 20.17 7.20 11.25
N HIS A 159 19.69 7.59 12.43
CA HIS A 159 18.34 8.08 12.68
C HIS A 159 18.47 9.58 12.98
N HIS A 160 18.25 10.45 12.00
CA HIS A 160 18.54 11.88 12.14
C HIS A 160 17.29 12.67 12.51
N SER A 161 16.25 12.53 11.70
CA SER A 161 14.97 13.20 11.90
C SER A 161 13.86 12.28 11.44
N LEU A 162 12.65 12.54 11.91
CA LEU A 162 11.46 11.80 11.52
C LEU A 162 10.47 12.78 10.93
N ILE A 163 9.91 12.44 9.76
CA ILE A 163 8.70 13.10 9.27
C ILE A 163 7.52 12.16 9.45
N VAL A 164 6.48 12.61 10.14
CA VAL A 164 5.24 11.86 10.29
C VAL A 164 4.18 12.48 9.40
N VAL A 165 3.68 11.72 8.43
CA VAL A 165 2.56 12.11 7.58
C VAL A 165 1.27 11.54 8.18
N THR A 166 0.28 12.40 8.39
CA THR A 166 -1.06 12.01 8.86
C THR A 166 -2.11 12.72 8.00
N GLY A 167 -2.69 11.99 7.06
CA GLY A 167 -3.67 12.53 6.11
C GLY A 167 -3.09 13.69 5.29
N ASP A 168 -3.64 14.89 5.47
CA ASP A 168 -3.23 16.12 4.76
C ASP A 168 -2.22 16.97 5.55
N SER A 169 -1.53 16.38 6.53
CA SER A 169 -0.53 17.09 7.34
C SER A 169 0.77 16.28 7.46
N ALA A 170 1.88 16.98 7.64
CA ALA A 170 3.17 16.38 7.93
C ALA A 170 3.89 17.18 9.03
N THR A 171 4.45 16.50 10.01
CA THR A 171 5.31 17.10 11.04
C THR A 171 6.73 16.59 10.90
N ILE A 172 7.71 17.37 11.37
CA ILE A 172 9.12 16.96 11.45
C ILE A 172 9.65 17.13 12.86
N GLU A 173 10.45 16.18 13.33
CA GLU A 173 11.20 16.28 14.57
C GLU A 173 12.64 15.79 14.41
N ASP A 174 13.55 16.32 15.24
CA ASP A 174 14.93 15.84 15.34
C ASP A 174 15.02 14.68 16.35
N LEU A 175 15.66 13.57 15.96
CA LEU A 175 15.78 12.37 16.81
C LEU A 175 17.04 12.39 17.69
N GLY A 176 17.46 13.57 18.16
CA GLY A 176 18.70 13.75 18.91
C GLY A 176 19.93 13.61 18.02
N SER A 177 19.89 14.17 16.82
CA SER A 177 20.95 14.07 15.84
C SER A 177 22.22 14.82 16.28
N LYS A 178 23.40 14.34 15.85
CA LYS A 178 24.68 14.93 16.25
C LYS A 178 24.84 16.39 15.81
N ASN A 179 24.29 16.73 14.65
CA ASN A 179 24.49 18.04 14.02
C ASN A 179 23.21 18.87 13.92
N GLY A 180 22.08 18.35 14.42
CA GLY A 180 20.78 19.01 14.42
C GLY A 180 20.06 19.01 13.07
N THR A 181 18.74 19.08 13.16
CA THR A 181 17.81 19.36 12.06
C THR A 181 17.36 20.80 12.14
N TYR A 182 17.27 21.47 10.99
CA TYR A 182 16.87 22.87 10.90
C TYR A 182 15.71 23.03 9.93
N LEU A 183 14.66 23.75 10.35
CA LEU A 183 13.52 24.15 9.54
C LEU A 183 13.61 25.66 9.28
N ASN A 184 13.67 26.05 8.01
CA ASN A 184 13.81 27.43 7.56
C ASN A 184 15.01 28.17 8.23
N GLY A 185 16.07 27.42 8.56
CA GLY A 185 17.29 27.94 9.20
C GLY A 185 17.23 28.00 10.74
N LYS A 186 16.07 27.76 11.35
CA LYS A 186 15.92 27.60 12.81
C LYS A 186 16.14 26.15 13.19
N LYS A 187 16.93 25.88 14.23
CA LYS A 187 17.12 24.52 14.75
C LYS A 187 15.80 24.03 15.36
N LEU A 188 15.43 22.79 15.09
CA LEU A 188 14.30 22.13 15.74
C LEU A 188 14.69 21.79 17.18
N GLU A 189 13.82 22.15 18.12
CA GLU A 189 13.91 21.73 19.52
C GLU A 189 12.75 20.78 19.88
N GLU A 190 11.64 20.86 19.14
CA GLU A 190 10.45 20.01 19.25
C GLU A 190 9.92 19.71 17.83
N ALA A 191 8.88 18.88 17.75
CA ALA A 191 8.19 18.59 16.50
C ALA A 191 7.48 19.85 15.95
N GLU A 192 7.64 20.13 14.66
CA GLU A 192 7.06 21.31 13.99
C GLU A 192 6.25 20.87 12.75
N LEU A 193 5.15 21.58 12.46
CA LEU A 193 4.31 21.33 11.30
C LEU A 193 4.98 21.85 10.01
N LEU A 194 4.98 21.05 8.96
CA LEU A 194 5.56 21.40 7.66
C LEU A 194 4.54 22.06 6.73
N SER A 195 4.99 23.11 6.04
CA SER A 195 4.25 23.84 5.02
C SER A 195 4.95 23.76 3.66
N HIS A 196 4.16 23.81 2.57
CA HIS A 196 4.71 23.83 1.21
C HIS A 196 5.79 24.90 1.08
N GLY A 197 6.97 24.50 0.59
CA GLY A 197 8.10 25.40 0.35
C GLY A 197 9.13 25.45 1.47
N ASP A 198 8.84 24.86 2.63
CA ASP A 198 9.74 24.84 3.80
C ASP A 198 11.09 24.23 3.47
N ARG A 199 12.15 24.82 4.02
CA ARG A 199 13.53 24.38 3.81
C ARG A 199 13.99 23.56 5.01
N ILE A 200 14.22 22.28 4.79
CA ILE A 200 14.78 21.36 5.78
C ILE A 200 16.28 21.21 5.52
N THR A 201 17.09 21.44 6.55
CA THR A 201 18.54 21.26 6.49
C THR A 201 18.96 20.24 7.54
N LEU A 202 19.70 19.22 7.11
CA LEU A 202 20.19 18.15 7.98
C LEU A 202 21.68 18.33 8.22
N GLY A 203 22.06 18.54 9.46
CA GLY A 203 23.39 19.01 9.83
C GLY A 203 23.73 20.40 9.29
N ARG A 204 24.81 21.01 9.80
CA ARG A 204 25.13 22.43 9.51
C ARG A 204 25.34 22.78 8.03
N LEU A 205 25.75 21.84 7.18
CA LEU A 205 26.11 22.09 5.77
C LEU A 205 25.85 20.90 4.83
N ALA A 206 25.25 19.80 5.31
CA ALA A 206 25.31 18.54 4.57
C ALA A 206 24.31 18.50 3.41
N MET A 207 23.01 18.69 3.68
CA MET A 207 21.99 18.66 2.63
C MET A 207 20.81 19.57 2.93
N ARG A 208 20.20 20.13 1.87
CA ARG A 208 19.01 20.96 1.92
C ARG A 208 17.92 20.35 1.06
N TYR A 209 16.77 20.15 1.68
CA TYR A 209 15.55 19.73 1.02
C TYR A 209 14.50 20.83 1.13
N ARG A 210 13.60 20.85 0.16
CA ARG A 210 12.36 21.59 0.23
C ARG A 210 11.22 20.61 0.46
N PHE A 211 10.40 20.86 1.46
CA PHE A 211 9.12 20.17 1.58
C PHE A 211 8.18 20.71 0.50
N VAL A 212 7.62 19.82 -0.31
CA VAL A 212 6.73 20.17 -1.40
C VAL A 212 5.46 19.35 -1.29
N VAL A 213 4.35 20.07 -1.37
CA VAL A 213 3.04 19.49 -1.66
C VAL A 213 2.93 19.30 -3.17
N VAL A 214 2.61 18.10 -3.63
CA VAL A 214 2.40 17.78 -5.05
C VAL A 214 0.90 17.80 -5.37
N ASP A 215 0.54 18.59 -6.38
CA ASP A 215 -0.87 18.86 -6.77
C ASP A 215 -1.58 17.62 -7.33
N ASP A 216 -0.83 16.69 -7.92
CA ASP A 216 -1.31 15.39 -8.37
C ASP A 216 -0.77 14.27 -7.46
N GLU A 217 -1.65 13.35 -7.05
CA GLU A 217 -1.29 12.17 -6.25
C GLU A 217 -0.16 11.39 -6.95
N ALA A 218 1.07 11.54 -6.43
CA ALA A 218 2.21 10.82 -6.98
C ALA A 218 2.03 9.33 -6.68
N THR A 219 1.94 8.51 -7.73
CA THR A 219 1.88 7.05 -7.61
C THR A 219 3.29 6.51 -7.45
N VAL A 220 3.65 6.08 -6.24
CA VAL A 220 4.90 5.34 -6.00
C VAL A 220 4.70 3.89 -6.38
N THR A 221 5.55 3.35 -7.26
CA THR A 221 5.66 1.91 -7.52
C THR A 221 6.93 1.42 -6.84
N GLU A 222 6.82 0.62 -5.77
CA GLU A 222 7.99 0.14 -5.02
C GLU A 222 8.61 -1.08 -5.73
N ALA A 223 9.31 -0.85 -6.83
CA ALA A 223 10.17 -1.85 -7.45
C ALA A 223 11.54 -1.84 -6.75
N SER A 224 11.70 -2.67 -5.70
CA SER A 224 12.94 -3.43 -5.39
C SER A 224 12.96 -3.92 -3.94
N LYS A 225 12.43 -5.12 -3.72
CA LYS A 225 13.00 -6.07 -2.75
C LYS A 225 13.48 -7.30 -3.52
N VAL A 226 14.49 -7.11 -4.36
CA VAL A 226 15.34 -8.23 -4.79
C VAL A 226 16.45 -8.34 -3.76
N VAL A 227 16.30 -9.32 -2.87
CA VAL A 227 17.45 -9.88 -2.14
C VAL A 227 18.34 -10.52 -3.21
N PRO A 228 19.61 -10.12 -3.39
CA PRO A 228 20.51 -10.88 -4.23
C PRO A 228 20.67 -12.28 -3.59
N PRO A 229 20.62 -13.38 -4.36
CA PRO A 229 21.06 -14.66 -3.83
C PRO A 229 22.52 -14.51 -3.42
N GLY A 230 22.78 -14.59 -2.11
CA GLY A 230 24.11 -14.85 -1.60
C GLY A 230 24.47 -16.31 -1.83
N GLY A 231 25.68 -16.56 -2.31
CA GLY A 231 26.27 -17.89 -2.49
C GLY A 231 26.67 -18.15 -3.94
#